data_AF-A0AA86N8A9-F1
#
_entry.id   AF-A0AA86N8A9-F1
#
_cell.length_a   1.000
_cell.length_b   1.000
_cell.length_c   1.000
_cell.angle_alpha   90.00
_cell.angle_beta   90.00
_cell.angle_gamma   90.00
#
_symmetry.space_group_name_H-M   'P 1'
#
loop_
_entity.id
_entity.type
_entity.pdbx_description
1 polymer ?
#
loop_
_entity_poly.entity_id
_entity_poly.type
_entity_poly.pdbx_seq_one_letter_code
_entity_poly.pdbx_strand_id
1 'polypeptide(L)'
;MTDKQTKMKILAKQFGEIAKNPNMKAFFPDKTNPFIWHVSYKGPQDSDFQGGIYHCHLNLAHYPECAPEVMLLHDNGSYNPNELLCIVGITHYHQEGWTPGTSIEAIITALQMLMQVTTGRGGIGVYTSLDQKQILKDKEKSLTYTCKCGANHATLFK
;
A
#
# COMPACT_ATOMS: atom_id res chain seq x y z
N MET A 1 -1.15 18.27 17.97
CA MET A 1 -1.23 16.80 17.76
C MET A 1 -2.66 16.38 18.07
N THR A 2 -3.27 15.61 17.17
CA THR A 2 -4.62 15.07 17.37
C THR A 2 -4.60 14.09 18.54
N ASP A 3 -5.55 14.20 19.45
CA ASP A 3 -5.63 13.27 20.57
C ASP A 3 -5.95 11.83 20.09
N LYS A 4 -5.58 10.84 20.90
CA LYS A 4 -5.72 9.41 20.54
C LYS A 4 -7.17 9.05 20.18
N GLN A 5 -8.16 9.61 20.86
CA GLN A 5 -9.56 9.27 20.63
C GLN A 5 -10.04 9.80 19.27
N THR A 6 -9.66 11.03 18.93
CA THR A 6 -9.97 11.62 17.61
C THR A 6 -9.25 10.86 16.49
N LYS A 7 -7.97 10.50 16.68
CA LYS A 7 -7.22 9.68 15.71
C LYS A 7 -7.88 8.33 15.44
N MET A 8 -8.32 7.63 16.50
CA MET A 8 -9.03 6.36 16.34
C MET A 8 -10.36 6.49 15.59
N LYS A 9 -11.10 7.58 15.78
CA LYS A 9 -12.32 7.85 15.00
C LYS A 9 -12.02 8.05 13.51
N ILE A 10 -10.94 8.77 13.21
CA ILE A 10 -10.47 8.96 11.82
C ILE A 10 -10.11 7.62 11.19
N LEU A 11 -9.30 6.81 11.87
CA LEU A 11 -8.90 5.49 11.36
C LEU A 11 -10.10 4.54 11.17
N ALA A 12 -11.07 4.54 12.09
CA ALA A 12 -12.30 3.76 11.92
C ALA A 12 -13.10 4.19 10.68
N LYS A 13 -13.18 5.51 10.41
CA LYS A 13 -13.79 6.04 9.19
C LYS A 13 -13.05 5.57 7.94
N GLN A 14 -11.72 5.68 7.93
CA GLN A 14 -10.87 5.24 6.81
C GLN A 14 -11.02 3.74 6.54
N PHE A 15 -11.10 2.91 7.59
CA PHE A 15 -11.30 1.47 7.46
C PHE A 15 -12.65 1.16 6.79
N GLY A 16 -13.71 1.86 7.21
CA GLY A 16 -15.04 1.73 6.62
C GLY A 16 -15.13 2.23 5.17
N GLU A 17 -14.29 3.20 4.77
CA GLU A 17 -14.18 3.66 3.38
C GLU A 17 -13.53 2.57 2.51
N ILE A 18 -12.36 2.05 2.91
CA ILE A 18 -11.67 0.98 2.17
C ILE A 18 -12.55 -0.27 2.07
N ALA A 19 -13.29 -0.61 3.11
CA ALA A 19 -14.18 -1.79 3.11
C ALA A 19 -15.26 -1.74 2.02
N LYS A 20 -15.63 -0.55 1.53
CA LYS A 20 -16.58 -0.37 0.42
C LYS A 20 -15.93 -0.60 -0.95
N ASN A 21 -14.60 -0.51 -1.04
CA ASN A 21 -13.88 -0.72 -2.29
C ASN A 21 -13.72 -2.23 -2.56
N PRO A 22 -14.30 -2.79 -3.63
CA PRO A 22 -14.23 -4.22 -3.92
C PRO A 22 -12.83 -4.71 -4.33
N ASN A 23 -11.93 -3.78 -4.67
CA ASN A 23 -10.57 -4.07 -5.14
C ASN A 23 -9.51 -3.87 -4.06
N MET A 24 -9.91 -3.53 -2.82
CA MET A 24 -9.02 -3.37 -1.69
C MET A 24 -9.54 -4.14 -0.48
N LYS A 25 -8.63 -4.62 0.37
CA LYS A 25 -8.93 -5.24 1.66
C LYS A 25 -7.91 -4.76 2.69
N ALA A 26 -8.38 -4.12 3.75
CA ALA A 26 -7.56 -3.67 4.87
C ALA A 26 -7.70 -4.59 6.09
N PHE A 27 -6.61 -4.74 6.83
CA PHE A 27 -6.52 -5.53 8.06
C PHE A 27 -5.58 -4.80 9.04
N PHE A 28 -5.79 -4.96 10.34
CA PHE A 28 -4.83 -4.54 11.37
C PHE A 28 -4.49 -5.78 12.20
N PRO A 29 -3.36 -6.46 11.90
CA PRO A 29 -3.10 -7.81 12.43
C PRO A 29 -2.93 -7.84 13.95
N ASP A 30 -2.37 -6.78 14.51
CA ASP A 30 -2.18 -6.61 15.94
C ASP A 30 -3.27 -5.72 16.53
N LYS A 31 -4.16 -6.31 17.33
CA LYS A 31 -5.24 -5.58 18.02
C LYS A 31 -4.72 -4.64 19.10
N THR A 32 -3.50 -4.85 19.60
CA THR A 32 -2.88 -3.98 20.60
C THR A 32 -2.24 -2.75 19.96
N ASN A 33 -1.94 -2.80 18.66
CA ASN A 33 -1.39 -1.69 17.89
C ASN A 33 -2.25 -1.41 16.64
N PRO A 34 -3.35 -0.65 16.79
CA PRO A 34 -4.29 -0.38 15.69
C PRO A 34 -3.74 0.60 14.64
N PHE A 35 -2.49 1.06 14.77
CA PHE A 35 -1.82 1.94 13.82
C PHE A 35 -1.05 1.18 12.75
N ILE A 36 -0.85 -0.14 12.91
CA ILE A 36 -0.20 -0.98 11.92
C ILE A 36 -1.25 -1.66 11.06
N TRP A 37 -1.34 -1.21 9.82
CA TRP A 37 -2.30 -1.73 8.86
C TRP A 37 -1.60 -2.52 7.78
N HIS A 38 -2.30 -3.51 7.27
CA HIS A 38 -1.96 -4.22 6.05
C HIS A 38 -3.09 -3.98 5.06
N VAL A 39 -2.74 -3.65 3.82
CA VAL A 39 -3.72 -3.50 2.74
C VAL A 39 -3.31 -4.36 1.56
N SER A 40 -4.20 -5.26 1.15
CA SER A 40 -4.12 -5.93 -0.14
C SER A 40 -4.97 -5.20 -1.17
N TYR A 41 -4.46 -5.05 -2.39
CA TYR A 41 -5.18 -4.40 -3.48
C TYR A 41 -4.92 -5.12 -4.80
N LYS A 42 -5.89 -5.05 -5.72
CA LYS A 42 -5.71 -5.60 -7.08
C LYS A 42 -4.80 -4.72 -7.90
N GLY A 43 -4.06 -5.32 -8.83
CA GLY A 43 -3.22 -4.58 -9.76
C GLY A 43 -3.99 -3.55 -10.59
N PRO A 44 -3.32 -2.46 -11.01
CA PRO A 44 -3.93 -1.47 -11.89
C PRO A 44 -4.43 -2.10 -13.19
N GLN A 45 -5.62 -1.68 -13.62
CA GLN A 45 -6.20 -2.07 -14.91
C GLN A 45 -5.36 -1.51 -16.07
N ASP A 46 -5.45 -2.16 -17.22
CA ASP A 46 -4.77 -1.81 -18.47
C ASP A 46 -3.24 -1.74 -18.33
N SER A 47 -2.66 -2.64 -17.53
CA SER A 47 -1.22 -2.70 -17.24
C SER A 47 -0.69 -4.13 -17.15
N ASP A 48 0.64 -4.29 -17.17
CA ASP A 48 1.30 -5.59 -16.93
C ASP A 48 1.05 -6.15 -15.52
N PHE A 49 0.59 -5.31 -14.58
CA PHE A 49 0.24 -5.68 -13.21
C PHE A 49 -1.23 -6.15 -13.09
N GLN A 50 -2.04 -5.95 -14.13
CA GLN A 50 -3.46 -6.30 -14.11
C GLN A 50 -3.66 -7.78 -13.76
N GLY A 51 -4.59 -8.02 -12.84
CA GLY A 51 -4.92 -9.36 -12.36
C GLY A 51 -4.05 -9.84 -11.19
N GLY A 52 -2.92 -9.19 -10.90
CA GLY A 52 -2.14 -9.44 -9.68
C GLY A 52 -2.82 -8.95 -8.41
N ILE A 53 -2.34 -9.42 -7.26
CA ILE A 53 -2.77 -8.97 -5.93
C ILE A 53 -1.54 -8.54 -5.14
N TYR A 54 -1.51 -7.29 -4.68
CA TYR A 54 -0.36 -6.67 -4.06
C TYR A 54 -0.64 -6.38 -2.60
N HIS A 55 0.34 -6.60 -1.73
CA HIS A 55 0.19 -6.44 -0.28
C HIS A 55 1.18 -5.46 0.30
N CYS A 56 0.67 -4.43 0.97
CA CYS A 56 1.47 -3.42 1.64
C CYS A 56 1.21 -3.39 3.15
N HIS A 57 2.24 -2.94 3.87
CA HIS A 57 2.19 -2.60 5.28
C HIS A 57 2.27 -1.08 5.43
N LEU A 58 1.39 -0.51 6.25
CA LEU A 58 1.31 0.91 6.56
C LEU A 58 1.51 1.14 8.06
N ASN A 59 2.40 2.06 8.41
CA ASN A 59 2.50 2.61 9.76
C ASN A 59 1.77 3.96 9.83
N LEU A 60 0.67 3.98 10.58
CA LEU A 60 -0.25 5.12 10.71
C LEU A 60 -0.08 5.87 12.04
N ALA A 61 1.01 5.65 12.78
CA ALA A 61 1.21 6.27 14.10
C ALA A 61 1.12 7.81 14.05
N HIS A 62 1.64 8.41 12.97
CA HIS A 62 1.63 9.85 12.73
C HIS A 62 0.51 10.33 11.80
N TYR A 63 -0.34 9.44 11.29
CA TYR A 63 -1.49 9.80 10.47
C TYR A 63 -2.62 10.42 11.33
N PRO A 64 -3.35 11.45 10.86
CA PRO A 64 -3.25 12.10 9.55
C PRO A 64 -2.31 13.31 9.51
N GLU A 65 -1.63 13.65 10.61
CA GLU A 65 -0.74 14.82 10.66
C GLU A 65 0.43 14.70 9.68
N CYS A 66 0.94 13.49 9.53
CA CYS A 66 2.00 13.14 8.60
C CYS A 66 1.56 12.00 7.69
N ALA A 67 2.15 11.95 6.49
CA ALA A 67 2.05 10.79 5.61
C ALA A 67 2.52 9.51 6.34
N PRO A 68 1.91 8.34 6.05
CA PRO A 68 2.31 7.08 6.65
C PRO A 68 3.64 6.56 6.10
N GLU A 69 4.27 5.66 6.84
CA GLU A 69 5.33 4.82 6.27
C GLU A 69 4.68 3.66 5.52
N VAL A 70 5.17 3.35 4.33
CA VAL A 70 4.60 2.31 3.47
C VAL A 70 5.71 1.41 2.94
N MET A 71 5.48 0.10 2.92
CA MET A 71 6.33 -0.86 2.23
C MET A 71 5.49 -1.99 1.60
N LEU A 72 5.98 -2.56 0.50
CA LEU A 72 5.42 -3.77 -0.09
C LEU A 72 6.05 -5.00 0.54
N LEU A 73 5.30 -6.09 0.71
CA LEU A 73 5.74 -7.25 1.50
C LEU A 73 6.16 -8.47 0.67
N HIS A 74 6.10 -8.38 -0.66
CA HIS A 74 6.50 -9.44 -1.58
C HIS A 74 7.01 -8.89 -2.91
N ASP A 75 7.69 -9.73 -3.68
CA ASP A 75 8.08 -9.44 -5.07
C ASP A 75 6.85 -8.98 -5.85
N ASN A 76 6.91 -7.76 -6.38
CA ASN A 76 5.76 -7.09 -6.99
C ASN A 76 6.10 -6.45 -8.34
N GLY A 77 7.34 -6.56 -8.81
CA GLY A 77 7.80 -6.05 -10.09
C GLY A 77 8.03 -4.53 -10.16
N SER A 78 7.72 -3.76 -9.11
CA SER A 78 7.80 -2.29 -9.12
C SER A 78 8.57 -1.68 -7.95
N TYR A 79 8.57 -2.33 -6.79
CA TYR A 79 9.11 -1.83 -5.53
C TYR A 79 9.97 -2.89 -4.85
N ASN A 80 11.01 -2.46 -4.13
CA ASN A 80 11.83 -3.33 -3.31
C ASN A 80 10.98 -3.90 -2.15
N PRO A 81 10.84 -5.23 -2.05
CA PRO A 81 10.07 -5.84 -0.96
C PRO A 81 10.73 -5.57 0.39
N ASN A 82 9.92 -5.28 1.39
CA ASN A 82 10.30 -5.00 2.79
C ASN A 82 11.21 -3.77 2.94
N GLU A 83 11.18 -2.85 1.97
CA GLU A 83 11.87 -1.56 2.05
C GLU A 83 10.83 -0.43 2.13
N LEU A 84 11.12 0.59 2.95
CA LEU A 84 10.25 1.76 3.05
C LEU A 84 10.26 2.54 1.74
N LEU A 85 9.08 2.88 1.25
CA LEU A 85 8.93 3.70 0.05
C LEU A 85 9.15 5.17 0.37
N CYS A 86 9.91 5.84 -0.49
CA CYS A 86 10.03 7.29 -0.50
C CYS A 86 9.35 7.87 -1.74
N ILE A 87 8.09 8.24 -1.58
CA ILE A 87 7.23 8.86 -2.59
C ILE A 87 6.70 10.18 -2.02
N VAL A 88 7.08 11.28 -2.68
CA VAL A 88 6.71 12.66 -2.32
C VAL A 88 5.19 12.79 -2.23
N GLY A 89 4.68 13.39 -1.15
CA GLY A 89 3.25 13.62 -0.91
C GLY A 89 2.43 12.37 -0.55
N ILE A 90 3.01 11.16 -0.57
CA ILE A 90 2.30 9.90 -0.30
C ILE A 90 2.86 9.17 0.93
N THR A 91 4.16 9.30 1.21
CA THR A 91 4.87 8.54 2.26
C THR A 91 5.67 9.45 3.19
N HIS A 92 6.01 8.95 4.38
CA HIS A 92 6.54 9.73 5.50
C HIS A 92 7.81 10.54 5.20
N TYR A 93 8.71 10.07 4.33
CA TYR A 93 10.04 10.65 4.12
C TYR A 93 10.02 12.15 3.74
N HIS A 94 9.13 12.55 2.83
CA HIS A 94 8.99 13.93 2.40
C HIS A 94 7.59 14.41 2.75
N GLN A 95 7.49 15.19 3.84
CA GLN A 95 6.24 15.88 4.19
C GLN A 95 5.91 17.01 3.20
N GLU A 96 6.87 17.39 2.36
CA GLU A 96 6.65 18.28 1.23
C GLU A 96 5.56 17.69 0.32
N GLY A 97 4.45 18.42 0.18
CA GLY A 97 3.29 17.99 -0.59
C GLY A 97 2.31 17.07 0.15
N TRP A 98 2.57 16.68 1.40
CA TRP A 98 1.56 15.98 2.21
C TRP A 98 0.40 16.91 2.51
N THR A 99 -0.82 16.46 2.19
CA THR A 99 -2.05 17.14 2.59
C THR A 99 -2.70 16.34 3.71
N PRO A 100 -2.76 16.88 4.95
CA PRO A 100 -3.43 16.22 6.07
C PRO A 100 -4.87 15.83 5.73
N GLY A 101 -5.21 14.58 6.00
CA GLY A 101 -6.54 14.04 5.68
C GLY A 101 -6.66 13.41 4.29
N THR A 102 -5.57 13.34 3.50
CA THR A 102 -5.50 12.43 2.34
C THR A 102 -5.93 11.04 2.79
N SER A 103 -6.88 10.41 2.08
CA SER A 103 -7.43 9.12 2.50
C SER A 103 -6.43 7.99 2.26
N ILE A 104 -6.52 6.93 3.07
CA ILE A 104 -5.70 5.73 2.88
C ILE A 104 -6.02 5.09 1.52
N GLU A 105 -7.27 5.12 1.07
CA GLU A 105 -7.65 4.66 -0.27
C GLU A 105 -6.95 5.47 -1.38
N ALA A 106 -6.83 6.79 -1.23
CA ALA A 106 -6.09 7.64 -2.18
C ALA A 106 -4.60 7.32 -2.19
N ILE A 107 -4.01 7.03 -1.02
CA ILE A 107 -2.61 6.59 -0.91
C ILE A 107 -2.39 5.29 -1.69
N ILE A 108 -3.24 4.28 -1.49
CA ILE A 108 -3.14 3.00 -2.22
C ILE A 108 -3.35 3.20 -3.71
N THR A 109 -4.31 4.05 -4.09
CA THR A 109 -4.55 4.40 -5.50
C THR A 109 -3.32 5.04 -6.15
N ALA A 110 -2.66 5.97 -5.44
CA ALA A 110 -1.43 6.59 -5.93
C ALA A 110 -0.31 5.55 -6.11
N LEU A 111 -0.15 4.60 -5.19
CA LEU A 111 0.80 3.49 -5.34
C LEU A 111 0.49 2.67 -6.60
N GLN A 112 -0.79 2.31 -6.83
CA GLN A 112 -1.19 1.59 -8.05
C GLN A 112 -0.83 2.35 -9.33
N MET A 113 -1.00 3.67 -9.36
CA MET A 113 -0.61 4.48 -10.52
C MET A 113 0.92 4.48 -10.72
N LEU A 114 1.68 4.62 -9.64
CA LEU A 114 3.15 4.68 -9.67
C LEU A 114 3.81 3.34 -10.03
N MET A 115 3.12 2.21 -9.88
CA MET A 115 3.61 0.92 -10.34
C MET A 115 3.90 0.88 -11.84
N GLN A 116 3.13 1.65 -12.61
CA GLN A 116 3.16 1.64 -14.07
C GLN A 116 4.10 2.69 -14.66
N VAL A 117 4.55 3.65 -13.85
CA VAL A 117 5.41 4.74 -14.31
C VAL A 117 6.78 4.17 -14.65
N THR A 118 7.20 4.31 -15.91
CA THR A 118 8.49 3.79 -16.42
C THR A 118 9.59 4.85 -16.45
N THR A 119 9.23 6.13 -16.55
CA THR A 119 10.17 7.25 -16.65
C THR A 119 10.31 7.99 -15.33
N GLY A 120 11.50 8.55 -15.07
CA GLY A 120 11.74 9.33 -13.86
C GLY A 120 11.61 8.54 -12.56
N ARG A 121 11.72 7.20 -12.61
CA ARG A 121 11.74 6.38 -11.40
C ARG A 121 13.04 6.59 -10.64
N GLY A 122 12.91 6.73 -9.33
CA GLY A 122 14.02 6.92 -8.41
C GLY A 122 13.48 7.22 -7.01
N GLY A 123 14.30 6.99 -5.99
CA GLY A 123 13.89 7.09 -4.59
C GLY A 123 13.96 5.75 -3.87
N ILE A 124 14.00 5.82 -2.54
CA ILE A 124 14.13 4.66 -1.65
C ILE A 124 12.95 3.71 -1.86
N GLY A 125 13.23 2.41 -1.96
CA GLY A 125 12.21 1.38 -2.12
C GLY A 125 11.58 1.24 -3.52
N VAL A 126 11.95 2.06 -4.51
CA VAL A 126 11.39 2.00 -5.87
C VAL A 126 12.41 1.43 -6.86
N TYR A 127 12.01 0.49 -7.71
CA TYR A 127 12.91 0.01 -8.78
C TYR A 127 13.24 1.15 -9.75
N THR A 128 14.52 1.32 -10.09
CA THR A 128 14.98 2.35 -11.04
C THR A 128 14.58 2.05 -12.48
N SER A 129 14.37 0.78 -12.82
CA SER A 129 13.86 0.32 -14.11
C SER A 129 12.85 -0.80 -13.91
N LEU A 130 11.93 -0.94 -14.87
CA LEU A 130 10.93 -2.00 -14.89
C LEU A 130 11.33 -3.05 -15.94
N ASP A 131 11.28 -4.32 -15.55
CA ASP A 131 11.40 -5.46 -16.47
C ASP A 131 10.04 -6.14 -16.58
N GLN A 132 9.42 -6.05 -17.77
CA GLN A 132 8.13 -6.63 -18.05
C GLN A 132 8.08 -8.15 -17.77
N LYS A 133 9.16 -8.89 -18.08
CA LYS A 133 9.19 -10.34 -17.83
C LYS A 133 9.15 -10.63 -16.33
N GLN A 134 9.87 -9.84 -15.55
CA GLN A 134 9.88 -9.96 -14.10
C GLN A 134 8.53 -9.54 -13.50
N ILE A 135 7.92 -8.46 -13.99
CA ILE A 135 6.57 -8.03 -13.57
C ILE A 135 5.55 -9.14 -13.78
N LEU A 136 5.50 -9.74 -14.98
CA LEU A 136 4.57 -10.82 -15.27
C LEU A 136 4.80 -12.04 -14.37
N LYS A 137 6.06 -12.39 -14.11
CA LYS A 137 6.43 -13.49 -13.20
C LYS A 137 5.97 -13.21 -11.76
N ASP A 138 6.21 -12.00 -11.25
CA ASP A 138 5.86 -11.63 -9.88
C ASP A 138 4.35 -11.46 -9.72
N LYS A 139 3.65 -10.98 -10.75
CA LYS A 139 2.19 -10.95 -10.82
C LYS A 139 1.61 -12.36 -10.64
N GLU A 140 2.12 -13.38 -11.34
CA GLU A 140 1.64 -14.76 -11.16
C GLU A 140 1.88 -15.28 -9.74
N LYS A 141 3.06 -15.05 -9.16
CA LYS A 141 3.34 -15.43 -7.76
C LYS A 141 2.41 -14.72 -6.77
N SER A 142 2.07 -13.46 -7.06
CA SER A 142 1.26 -12.63 -6.18
C SER A 142 -0.12 -13.22 -5.88
N LEU A 143 -0.67 -14.04 -6.79
CA LEU A 143 -1.99 -14.68 -6.66
C LEU A 143 -2.06 -15.70 -5.52
N THR A 144 -0.92 -16.27 -5.13
CA THR A 144 -0.82 -17.30 -4.08
C THR A 144 0.00 -16.85 -2.89
N TYR A 145 0.41 -15.57 -2.87
CA TYR A 145 1.18 -15.02 -1.76
C TYR A 145 0.40 -15.10 -0.45
N THR A 146 1.12 -15.54 0.59
CA THR A 146 0.62 -15.57 1.97
C THR A 146 1.54 -14.72 2.84
N CYS A 147 0.94 -13.75 3.53
CA CYS A 147 1.66 -12.88 4.44
C CYS A 147 1.70 -13.45 5.85
N LYS A 148 2.74 -13.12 6.62
CA LYS A 148 2.85 -13.43 8.06
C LYS A 148 1.72 -12.83 8.89
N CYS A 149 1.03 -11.80 8.38
CA CYS A 149 -0.15 -11.23 9.03
C CYS A 149 -1.42 -12.09 8.93
N GLY A 150 -1.37 -13.20 8.17
CA GLY A 150 -2.51 -14.09 7.93
C GLY A 150 -3.27 -13.81 6.62
N ALA A 151 -2.93 -12.77 5.87
CA ALA A 151 -3.52 -12.53 4.55
C ALA A 151 -3.10 -13.63 3.56
N ASN A 152 -4.07 -14.23 2.87
CA ASN A 152 -3.85 -15.22 1.82
C ASN A 152 -4.51 -14.77 0.52
N HIS A 153 -3.70 -14.41 -0.48
CA HIS A 153 -4.17 -13.86 -1.75
C HIS A 153 -5.03 -14.83 -2.56
N ALA A 154 -4.85 -16.15 -2.37
CA ALA A 154 -5.62 -17.16 -3.10
C ALA A 154 -7.11 -17.17 -2.71
N THR A 155 -7.47 -16.61 -1.55
CA THR A 155 -8.85 -16.59 -1.03
C THR A 155 -9.35 -15.19 -0.70
N LEU A 156 -8.50 -14.17 -0.73
CA LEU A 156 -8.81 -12.84 -0.18
C LEU A 156 -9.92 -12.08 -0.90
N PHE A 157 -10.01 -12.28 -2.22
CA PHE A 157 -10.93 -11.57 -3.11
C PHE A 157 -11.96 -12.50 -3.77
N LYS A 158 -12.13 -13.71 -3.22
CA LYS A 158 -13.11 -14.71 -3.67
C LYS A 158 -14.40 -14.64 -2.86
#